data_AF-A4SRW4-F1
#
_entry.id   AF-A4SRW4-F1
#
_cell.length_a   1.000
_cell.length_b   1.000
_cell.length_c   1.000
_cell.angle_alpha   90.00
_cell.angle_beta   90.00
_cell.angle_gamma   90.00
#
_symmetry.space_group_name_H-M   'P 1'
#
loop_
_entity.id
_entity.type
_entity.pdbx_description
1 polymer ?
#
loop_
_entity_poly.entity_id
_entity_poly.type
_entity_poly.pdbx_seq_one_letter_code
_entity_poly.pdbx_strand_id
1 'polypeptide(L)'
;MITPATTRHVKEQQTMSLKSEFALPKEGFVRVDTLAKVLGIAVVTVWRWSAKGTFPKPVKLSERVTAWRAEEVRSWMNAQGKAA
;
A
#
# COMPACT_ATOMS: atom_id res chain seq x y z
N MET A 1 21.32 -28.35 29.89
CA MET A 1 20.06 -27.79 30.42
C MET A 1 19.28 -27.23 29.23
N ILE A 2 18.11 -27.80 28.95
CA ILE A 2 17.24 -27.49 27.79
C ILE A 2 15.93 -26.91 28.33
N THR A 3 15.49 -25.77 27.78
CA THR A 3 14.15 -25.22 28.03
C THR A 3 13.41 -25.04 26.69
N PRO A 4 12.16 -25.55 26.57
CA PRO A 4 11.32 -25.41 25.38
C PRO A 4 10.32 -24.24 25.50
N ALA A 5 9.56 -24.00 24.42
CA ALA A 5 8.47 -23.03 24.24
C ALA A 5 8.94 -21.57 24.04
N THR A 6 8.61 -20.93 22.91
CA THR A 6 7.31 -20.28 22.79
C THR A 6 7.00 -19.92 21.34
N THR A 7 5.86 -20.44 20.89
CA THR A 7 4.96 -19.88 19.87
C THR A 7 5.49 -19.71 18.45
N ARG A 8 5.44 -20.82 17.71
CA ARG A 8 5.04 -20.79 16.30
C ARG A 8 3.61 -20.24 16.23
N HIS A 9 3.43 -19.00 15.78
CA HIS A 9 2.10 -18.52 15.41
C HIS A 9 1.81 -18.98 13.97
N VAL A 10 1.27 -20.20 13.86
CA VAL A 10 0.50 -20.63 12.71
C VAL A 10 -0.79 -19.81 12.74
N LYS A 11 -0.90 -18.80 11.87
CA LYS A 11 -2.21 -18.29 11.44
C LYS A 11 -2.54 -18.95 10.11
N GLU A 12 -2.94 -20.20 10.27
CA GLU A 12 -3.88 -20.87 9.38
C GLU A 12 -5.17 -20.02 9.29
N GLN A 13 -5.86 -20.15 8.16
CA GLN A 13 -7.22 -19.68 7.87
C GLN A 13 -7.35 -18.27 7.24
N GLN A 14 -7.22 -18.22 5.91
CA GLN A 14 -8.39 -17.89 5.07
C GLN A 14 -8.17 -18.41 3.62
N THR A 15 -8.78 -19.55 3.31
CA THR A 15 -8.97 -20.02 1.92
C THR A 15 -10.09 -19.24 1.25
N MET A 16 -9.83 -18.84 -0.01
CA MET A 16 -10.79 -18.46 -1.05
C MET A 16 -11.64 -17.20 -0.84
N SER A 17 -11.12 -16.08 -1.35
CA SER A 17 -11.92 -15.11 -2.10
C SER A 17 -11.01 -14.40 -3.10
N LEU A 18 -11.13 -14.76 -4.39
CA LEU A 18 -10.61 -13.97 -5.51
C LEU A 18 -11.46 -12.69 -5.71
N LYS A 19 -11.74 -11.98 -4.62
CA LYS A 19 -12.27 -10.63 -4.67
C LYS A 19 -11.12 -9.71 -4.32
N SER A 20 -10.45 -9.25 -5.37
CA SER A 20 -9.54 -8.12 -5.37
C SER A 20 -10.29 -6.87 -4.88
N GLU A 21 -10.50 -6.79 -3.57
CA GLU A 21 -11.01 -5.61 -2.87
C GLU A 21 -9.81 -4.85 -2.29
N PHE A 22 -8.78 -4.65 -3.11
CA PHE A 22 -7.78 -3.61 -2.86
C PHE A 22 -8.43 -2.26 -3.19
N ALA A 23 -9.46 -1.90 -2.43
CA ALA A 23 -10.09 -0.59 -2.49
C ALA A 23 -9.29 0.37 -1.61
N LEU A 24 -8.87 1.50 -2.16
CA LEU A 24 -8.34 2.57 -1.33
C LEU A 24 -9.46 3.09 -0.43
N PRO A 25 -9.21 3.26 0.88
CA PRO A 25 -10.18 3.90 1.77
C PRO A 25 -10.48 5.32 1.27
N LYS A 26 -11.68 5.83 1.56
CA LYS A 26 -12.11 7.16 1.11
C LYS A 26 -11.15 8.26 1.59
N GLU A 27 -10.65 8.13 2.82
CA GLU A 27 -9.72 9.07 3.46
C GLU A 27 -8.68 8.32 4.29
N GLY A 28 -7.65 9.05 4.75
CA GLY A 28 -6.58 8.53 5.60
C GLY A 28 -5.26 8.27 4.85
N PHE A 29 -4.41 7.44 5.46
CA PHE A 29 -3.06 7.16 4.98
C PHE A 29 -2.90 5.73 4.50
N VAL A 30 -2.26 5.57 3.34
CA VAL A 30 -2.02 4.28 2.70
C VAL A 30 -0.53 4.06 2.54
N ARG A 31 -0.07 2.86 2.90
CA ARG A 31 1.33 2.46 2.76
C ARG A 31 1.64 1.97 1.35
N VAL A 32 2.92 2.05 0.99
CA VAL A 32 3.41 1.67 -0.34
C VAL A 32 3.02 0.25 -0.75
N ASP A 33 2.98 -0.70 0.18
CA ASP A 33 2.64 -2.10 -0.11
C ASP A 33 1.18 -2.24 -0.55
N THR A 34 0.27 -1.55 0.12
CA THR A 34 -1.15 -1.52 -0.27
C THR A 34 -1.33 -0.79 -1.59
N LEU A 35 -0.66 0.36 -1.74
CA LEU A 35 -0.66 1.16 -2.97
C LEU A 35 -0.19 0.37 -4.20
N ALA A 36 0.92 -0.35 -4.07
CA ALA A 36 1.46 -1.21 -5.10
C ALA A 36 0.45 -2.28 -5.54
N LYS A 37 -0.24 -2.91 -4.57
CA LYS A 37 -1.29 -3.90 -4.85
C LYS A 37 -2.51 -3.30 -5.52
N VAL A 38 -2.98 -2.14 -5.06
CA VAL A 38 -4.12 -1.42 -5.67
C VAL A 38 -3.82 -1.06 -7.13
N LEU A 39 -2.61 -0.54 -7.38
CA LEU A 39 -2.19 -0.07 -8.70
C LEU A 39 -1.70 -1.22 -9.61
N GLY A 40 -1.56 -2.45 -9.10
CA GLY A 40 -1.04 -3.58 -9.86
C GLY A 40 0.42 -3.44 -10.29
N ILE A 41 1.23 -2.67 -9.55
CA ILE A 41 2.63 -2.39 -9.88
C ILE A 41 3.57 -2.78 -8.74
N ALA A 42 4.86 -2.92 -9.04
CA ALA A 42 5.87 -3.14 -8.02
C ALA A 42 6.06 -1.90 -7.11
N VAL A 43 6.32 -2.14 -5.82
CA VAL A 43 6.61 -1.10 -4.81
C VAL A 43 7.72 -0.14 -5.26
N VAL A 44 8.76 -0.66 -5.91
CA VAL A 44 9.87 0.15 -6.45
C VAL A 44 9.40 1.18 -7.49
N THR A 45 8.37 0.86 -8.28
CA THR A 45 7.80 1.78 -9.26
C THR A 45 7.10 2.95 -8.58
N VAL A 46 6.37 2.69 -7.48
CA VAL A 46 5.74 3.75 -6.68
C VAL A 46 6.81 4.71 -6.13
N TRP A 47 7.90 4.18 -5.57
CA TRP A 47 9.01 5.00 -5.09
C TRP A 47 9.67 5.81 -6.21
N ARG A 48 9.86 5.20 -7.38
CA ARG A 48 10.41 5.90 -8.56
C ARG A 48 9.52 7.05 -9.00
N TRP A 49 8.20 6.86 -9.07
CA TRP A 49 7.28 7.93 -9.41
C TRP A 49 7.19 9.00 -8.33
N SER A 50 7.26 8.61 -7.06
CA SER A 50 7.33 9.54 -5.93
C SER A 50 8.59 10.40 -5.99
N ALA A 51 9.74 9.82 -6.34
CA ALA A 51 10.99 10.55 -6.53
C ALA A 51 10.97 11.46 -7.77
N LYS A 52 10.31 11.00 -8.86
CA LYS A 52 10.12 11.79 -10.09
C LYS A 52 9.11 12.93 -9.93
N GLY A 53 8.33 12.94 -8.85
CA GLY A 53 7.25 13.92 -8.63
C GLY A 53 6.02 13.70 -9.53
N THR A 54 5.93 12.55 -10.22
CA THR A 54 4.76 12.18 -11.04
C THR A 54 3.67 11.50 -10.23
N PHE A 55 3.92 11.21 -8.96
CA PHE A 55 2.99 10.60 -8.02
C PHE A 55 2.73 11.57 -6.85
N PRO A 56 1.60 11.45 -6.13
CA PRO A 56 1.34 12.27 -4.95
C PRO A 56 2.48 12.29 -3.95
N LYS A 57 2.63 13.42 -3.25
CA LYS A 57 3.71 13.62 -2.30
C LYS A 57 3.60 12.62 -1.13
N PRO A 58 4.69 11.96 -0.76
CA PRO A 58 4.72 11.11 0.43
C PRO A 58 4.59 11.98 1.69
N VAL A 59 3.78 11.51 2.64
CA VAL A 59 3.64 12.08 3.98
C VAL A 59 4.44 11.22 4.95
N LYS A 60 5.32 11.86 5.72
CA LYS A 60 6.10 11.20 6.77
C LYS A 60 5.28 11.18 8.05
N LEU A 61 4.79 9.99 8.43
CA LEU A 61 3.95 9.80 9.63
C LEU A 61 4.80 9.60 10.89
N SER A 62 5.99 9.03 10.74
CA SER A 62 7.00 8.91 11.79
C SER A 62 8.40 8.85 11.17
N GLU A 63 9.44 8.76 11.99
CA GLU A 63 10.83 8.71 11.55
C GLU A 63 11.09 7.64 10.47
N ARG A 64 10.43 6.49 10.56
CA ARG A 64 10.59 5.34 9.64
C ARG A 64 9.34 5.02 8.80
N VAL A 65 8.27 5.80 8.93
CA VAL A 65 6.99 5.50 8.27
C VAL A 65 6.63 6.58 7.28
N THR A 66 6.58 6.19 6.02
CA THR A 66 6.10 7.00 4.91
C THR A 66 4.79 6.41 4.37
N ALA A 67 3.80 7.26 4.19
CA ALA A 67 2.49 6.91 3.67
C ALA A 67 1.99 8.00 2.71
N TRP A 68 0.97 7.68 1.94
CA TRP A 68 0.32 8.62 1.02
C TRP A 68 -1.11 8.84 1.45
N ARG A 69 -1.63 10.05 1.20
CA ARG A 69 -3.04 10.33 1.44
C ARG A 69 -3.89 9.62 0.40
N ALA A 70 -4.90 8.89 0.86
CA ALA A 70 -5.77 8.12 -0.04
C ALA A 70 -6.51 9.04 -1.04
N GLU A 71 -6.91 10.22 -0.60
CA GLU A 71 -7.58 11.25 -1.41
C GLU A 71 -6.73 11.69 -2.61
N GLU A 72 -5.45 12.00 -2.38
CA GLU A 72 -4.51 12.46 -3.39
C GLU A 72 -4.22 11.35 -4.42
N VAL A 73 -4.05 10.12 -3.95
CA VAL A 73 -3.84 8.94 -4.81
C VAL A 73 -5.07 8.72 -5.70
N ARG A 74 -6.27 8.87 -5.14
CA ARG A 74 -7.52 8.75 -5.90
C ARG A 74 -7.68 9.85 -6.94
N SER A 75 -7.39 11.10 -6.57
CA SER A 75 -7.37 12.23 -7.51
C SER A 75 -6.35 12.01 -8.63
N TRP A 76 -5.16 11.49 -8.31
CA TRP A 76 -4.15 11.13 -9.29
C TRP A 76 -4.62 10.03 -10.25
N MET A 77 -5.24 8.95 -9.76
CA MET A 77 -5.80 7.90 -10.62
C MET A 77 -6.88 8.44 -11.54
N ASN A 78 -7.76 9.30 -11.03
CA ASN A 78 -8.80 9.95 -11.85
C ASN A 78 -8.19 10.86 -12.93
N ALA A 79 -7.07 11.52 -12.64
CA ALA A 79 -6.36 12.33 -13.62
C ALA A 79 -5.67 11.48 -14.71
N GLN A 80 -5.12 10.31 -14.35
CA GLN A 80 -4.54 9.37 -15.32
C GLN A 80 -5.60 8.71 -16.21
N GLY A 81 -6.77 8.38 -15.66
CA GLY A 81 -7.89 7.79 -16.41
C GLY A 81 -8.57 8.74 -17.41
N LYS A 82 -8.27 10.04 -17.36
CA LYS A 82 -8.70 11.04 -18.37
C LYS A 82 -7.75 11.16 -19.57
N ALA A 83 -6.66 10.40 -19.61
CA ALA A 83 -5.69 10.43 -20.71
C ALA A 83 -6.02 9.43 -21.84
N ALA A 84 -7.28 9.00 -21.96
CA ALA A 84 -7.78 8.17 -23.06
C ALA A 84 -9.05 8.78 -23.66
#